data_AF-A0A2B8B4W2-F1
#
_entry.id   AF-A0A2B8B4W2-F1
#
_cell.length_a   1.000
_cell.length_b   1.000
_cell.length_c   1.000
_cell.angle_alpha   90.00
_cell.angle_beta   90.00
_cell.angle_gamma   90.00
#
_symmetry.space_group_name_H-M   'P 1'
#
loop_
_entity.id
_entity.type
_entity.pdbx_description
1 polymer ?
#
loop_
_entity_poly.entity_id
_entity_poly.type
_entity_poly.pdbx_seq_one_letter_code
_entity_poly.pdbx_strand_id
1 'polypeptide(L)'
;MRALSLVGGFLAAGSLLSVMTAVPALSASADTPSPEAAAPAAPACEAAETPVAQLMCRDPKLSEANAAMDAALAALGTTTDDTGRAAIADAQTVWRARRDEACQVTAADLADSKASKTRSDCLLRVLRQRTAALETERQARSHPVADLPLSVTGAAARRFDAPEPHIPAFSRKVALSTLAGRWAKADPTDRAAIDDCRSSYLEIGADRGLHAVDARLPQFPLNGTLAADGDPLRGVALLPAGPAEGTPAPLATLRLLPADSPRLDRLVLRLQPPATFAAEFVRCR
;
A
#
# COMPACT_ATOMS: atom_id res chain seq x y z
N MET A 1 -12.52 40.91 -6.49
CA MET A 1 -11.50 41.77 -5.85
C MET A 1 -12.10 42.40 -4.60
N ARG A 2 -11.75 41.93 -3.41
CA ARG A 2 -11.90 42.68 -2.15
C ARG A 2 -10.76 42.25 -1.23
N ALA A 3 -9.77 43.13 -1.15
CA ALA A 3 -8.70 43.10 -0.17
C ALA A 3 -9.18 43.80 1.10
N LEU A 4 -8.85 43.25 2.27
CA LEU A 4 -8.80 43.98 3.52
C LEU A 4 -7.59 43.45 4.31
N SER A 5 -6.59 44.33 4.40
CA SER A 5 -5.36 44.21 5.18
C SER A 5 -5.56 44.78 6.59
N LEU A 6 -4.48 44.65 7.40
CA LEU A 6 -4.09 45.44 8.59
C LEU A 6 -4.76 44.98 9.91
N VAL A 7 -4.13 44.91 11.08
CA VAL A 7 -2.87 45.34 11.74
C VAL A 7 -2.80 44.46 13.01
N GLY A 8 -1.70 43.88 13.48
CA GLY A 8 -0.46 44.50 13.96
C GLY A 8 -0.40 44.36 15.50
N GLY A 9 0.76 43.98 16.03
CA GLY A 9 1.00 43.82 17.46
C GLY A 9 2.40 43.30 17.77
N PHE A 10 3.34 44.24 17.92
CA PHE A 10 4.76 44.06 18.25
C PHE A 10 4.99 44.10 19.77
N LEU A 11 6.25 43.77 20.18
CA LEU A 11 6.93 44.00 21.48
C LEU A 11 6.78 42.89 22.53
N ALA A 12 7.78 42.48 23.33
CA ALA A 12 9.19 42.84 23.52
C ALA A 12 9.85 41.77 24.43
N ALA A 13 11.13 41.41 24.20
CA ALA A 13 12.30 41.68 25.07
C ALA A 13 12.53 40.75 26.30
N GLY A 14 13.80 40.38 26.49
CA GLY A 14 14.37 39.73 27.68
C GLY A 14 15.59 38.86 27.31
N SER A 15 16.75 39.46 27.02
CA SER A 15 17.90 39.62 27.94
C SER A 15 18.47 38.28 28.44
N LEU A 16 19.55 37.75 27.85
CA LEU A 16 20.97 38.00 28.19
C LEU A 16 21.32 37.73 29.65
N LEU A 17 22.03 36.63 29.90
CA LEU A 17 23.06 36.54 30.95
C LEU A 17 24.05 35.42 30.60
N SER A 18 25.22 35.84 30.13
CA SER A 18 26.44 35.08 30.02
C SER A 18 27.02 34.83 31.42
N VAL A 19 27.46 33.60 31.70
CA VAL A 19 28.45 33.34 32.76
C VAL A 19 29.59 32.54 32.15
N MET A 20 30.69 33.24 31.91
CA MET A 20 32.00 32.64 31.68
C MET A 20 32.63 32.36 33.05
N THR A 21 33.04 31.11 33.28
CA THR A 21 34.02 30.77 34.31
C THR A 21 35.25 30.22 33.63
N ALA A 22 36.28 31.06 33.54
CA ALA A 22 37.65 30.67 33.26
C ALA A 22 38.27 30.10 34.55
N VAL A 23 39.00 29.00 34.44
CA VAL A 23 39.92 28.48 35.47
C VAL A 23 41.27 28.23 34.80
N PRO A 24 42.41 28.62 35.41
CA PRO A 24 43.71 28.67 34.75
C PRO A 24 44.55 27.39 34.92
N ALA A 25 45.21 27.03 33.82
CA ALA A 25 46.62 26.67 33.61
C ALA A 25 47.40 25.65 34.49
N LEU A 26 48.15 24.82 33.73
CA LEU A 26 49.47 24.21 33.97
C LEU A 26 49.56 22.90 34.76
N SER A 27 49.82 21.81 34.02
CA SER A 27 50.85 20.82 34.35
C SER A 27 51.33 20.14 33.08
N ALA A 28 52.60 20.37 32.76
CA ALA A 28 53.35 19.63 31.74
C ALA A 28 53.72 18.25 32.31
N SER A 29 53.58 17.19 31.49
CA SER A 29 54.31 15.94 31.66
C SER A 29 54.42 15.20 30.33
N ALA A 30 55.67 15.09 29.90
CA ALA A 30 56.28 13.97 29.17
C ALA A 30 55.65 13.48 27.85
N ASP A 31 56.39 13.78 26.78
CA ASP A 31 56.58 12.91 25.62
C ASP A 31 56.57 11.43 26.02
N THR A 32 55.51 10.75 25.60
CA THR A 32 55.53 9.32 25.34
C THR A 32 54.79 9.16 24.03
N PRO A 33 55.36 8.58 22.96
CA PRO A 33 54.59 8.29 21.76
C PRO A 33 53.49 7.32 22.17
N SER A 34 52.29 7.87 22.35
CA SER A 34 51.07 7.10 22.50
C SER A 34 51.04 6.15 21.30
N PRO A 35 50.94 4.82 21.51
CA PRO A 35 50.72 3.93 20.40
C PRO A 35 49.44 4.43 19.76
N GLU A 36 49.61 5.00 18.57
CA GLU A 36 48.56 5.28 17.61
C GLU A 36 47.64 4.08 17.68
N ALA A 37 46.54 4.25 18.40
CA ALA A 37 45.45 3.31 18.42
C ALA A 37 44.93 3.41 17.00
N ALA A 38 45.54 2.60 16.13
CA ALA A 38 45.03 2.29 14.83
C ALA A 38 43.57 1.97 15.10
N ALA A 39 42.69 2.90 14.72
CA ALA A 39 41.27 2.63 14.71
C ALA A 39 41.15 1.28 14.03
N PRO A 40 40.54 0.26 14.67
CA PRO A 40 40.52 -1.07 14.10
C PRO A 40 39.95 -0.91 12.69
N ALA A 41 40.79 -1.18 11.69
CA ALA A 41 40.43 -1.04 10.29
C ALA A 41 39.16 -1.87 10.12
N ALA A 42 38.00 -1.24 9.94
CA ALA A 42 36.70 -1.88 10.03
C ALA A 42 36.61 -3.02 9.00
N PRO A 43 36.90 -4.29 9.35
CA PRO A 43 37.21 -5.29 8.34
C PRO A 43 36.00 -6.15 8.00
N ALA A 44 34.78 -5.70 8.31
CA ALA A 44 33.57 -6.52 8.17
C ALA A 44 32.52 -5.96 7.19
N CYS A 45 32.59 -4.66 6.82
CA CYS A 45 31.56 -4.08 5.96
C CYS A 45 31.65 -4.55 4.50
N GLU A 46 32.86 -4.87 4.02
CA GLU A 46 33.08 -5.41 2.68
C GLU A 46 32.51 -6.82 2.50
N ALA A 47 32.31 -7.55 3.60
CA ALA A 47 31.75 -8.91 3.57
C ALA A 47 30.23 -8.93 3.34
N ALA A 48 29.56 -7.77 3.36
CA ALA A 48 28.13 -7.71 3.12
C ALA A 48 27.80 -7.99 1.63
N GLU A 49 26.80 -8.84 1.41
CA GLU A 49 26.47 -9.40 0.08
C GLU A 49 25.91 -8.37 -0.92
N THR A 50 25.43 -7.21 -0.46
CA THR A 50 24.81 -6.20 -1.31
C THR A 50 25.43 -4.83 -1.12
N PRO A 51 25.51 -3.98 -2.18
CA PRO A 51 26.04 -2.62 -2.04
C PRO A 51 25.29 -1.77 -1.01
N VAL A 52 23.97 -1.97 -0.88
CA VAL A 52 23.16 -1.32 0.16
C VAL A 52 23.64 -1.70 1.55
N ALA A 53 23.84 -2.99 1.82
CA ALA A 53 24.31 -3.48 3.12
C ALA A 53 25.74 -3.01 3.43
N GLN A 54 26.63 -2.98 2.42
CA GLN A 54 27.97 -2.42 2.55
C GLN A 54 27.90 -0.93 2.94
N LEU A 55 27.08 -0.13 2.26
CA LEU A 55 26.91 1.29 2.56
C LEU A 55 26.33 1.52 3.97
N MET A 56 25.30 0.76 4.35
CA MET A 56 24.68 0.85 5.68
C MET A 56 25.66 0.49 6.81
N CYS A 57 26.57 -0.46 6.56
CA CYS A 57 27.61 -0.81 7.51
C CYS A 57 28.69 0.28 7.64
N ARG A 58 29.10 0.89 6.51
CA ARG A 58 30.14 1.93 6.47
C ARG A 58 29.67 3.28 7.04
N ASP A 59 28.38 3.61 6.91
CA ASP A 59 27.82 4.87 7.39
C ASP A 59 27.21 4.71 8.81
N PRO A 60 27.77 5.34 9.85
CA PRO A 60 27.30 5.18 11.22
C PRO A 60 25.85 5.66 11.41
N LYS A 61 25.40 6.68 10.67
CA LYS A 61 24.02 7.18 10.78
C LYS A 61 23.02 6.21 10.17
N LEU A 62 23.40 5.53 9.08
CA LEU A 62 22.58 4.47 8.50
C LEU A 62 22.52 3.25 9.40
N SER A 63 23.66 2.86 9.99
CA SER A 63 23.73 1.77 10.96
C SER A 63 22.81 2.02 12.16
N GLU A 64 22.88 3.22 12.75
CA GLU A 64 21.98 3.63 13.84
C GLU A 64 20.50 3.63 13.42
N ALA A 65 20.17 4.20 12.25
CA ALA A 65 18.80 4.22 11.75
C ALA A 65 18.26 2.82 11.45
N ASN A 66 19.11 1.90 10.95
CA ASN A 66 18.73 0.51 10.74
C ASN A 66 18.48 -0.21 12.07
N ALA A 67 19.36 -0.04 13.05
CA ALA A 67 19.17 -0.60 14.38
C ALA A 67 17.86 -0.10 15.04
N ALA A 68 17.52 1.19 14.87
CA ALA A 68 16.26 1.74 15.34
C ALA A 68 15.03 1.12 14.63
N MET A 69 15.10 0.89 13.31
CA MET A 69 14.05 0.20 12.56
C MET A 69 13.90 -1.26 13.02
N ASP A 70 15.01 -1.98 13.22
CA ASP A 70 15.00 -3.37 13.68
C ASP A 70 14.43 -3.48 15.11
N ALA A 71 14.76 -2.52 15.99
CA ALA A 71 14.16 -2.42 17.31
C ALA A 71 12.64 -2.17 17.25
N ALA A 72 12.18 -1.28 16.36
CA ALA A 72 10.75 -1.03 16.16
C ALA A 72 10.01 -2.27 15.60
N LEU A 73 10.63 -3.03 14.68
CA LEU A 73 10.10 -4.30 14.19
C LEU A 73 9.98 -5.33 15.31
N ALA A 74 11.03 -5.51 16.12
CA ALA A 74 11.02 -6.42 17.25
C ALA A 74 9.91 -6.05 18.24
N ALA A 75 9.77 -4.76 18.57
CA ALA A 75 8.73 -4.25 19.45
C ALA A 75 7.31 -4.39 18.88
N LEU A 76 7.14 -4.34 17.56
CA LEU A 76 5.86 -4.66 16.91
C LEU A 76 5.57 -6.17 16.98
N GLY A 77 6.58 -7.01 16.78
CA GLY A 77 6.46 -8.47 16.81
C GLY A 77 6.02 -9.04 18.16
N THR A 78 6.28 -8.33 19.27
CA THR A 78 5.79 -8.71 20.61
C THR A 78 4.29 -8.44 20.81
N THR A 79 3.65 -7.69 19.92
CA THR A 79 2.21 -7.37 19.99
C THR A 79 1.32 -8.40 19.30
N THR A 80 1.88 -9.51 18.81
CA THR A 80 1.17 -10.46 17.96
C THR A 80 1.68 -11.89 18.14
N ASP A 81 0.96 -12.85 17.57
CA ASP A 81 1.30 -14.28 17.61
C ASP A 81 2.27 -14.67 16.48
N ASP A 82 2.56 -15.96 16.32
CA ASP A 82 3.45 -16.45 15.27
C ASP A 82 2.95 -16.11 13.86
N THR A 83 1.64 -16.17 13.64
CA THR A 83 1.02 -15.83 12.35
C THR A 83 1.23 -14.36 12.03
N GLY A 84 0.99 -13.48 12.99
CA GLY A 84 1.22 -12.05 12.82
C GLY A 84 2.70 -11.71 12.63
N ARG A 85 3.62 -12.43 13.31
CA ARG A 85 5.06 -12.27 13.09
C ARG A 85 5.47 -12.65 11.67
N ALA A 86 4.93 -13.75 11.13
CA ALA A 86 5.16 -14.14 9.74
C ALA A 86 4.69 -13.06 8.75
N ALA A 87 3.48 -12.52 8.95
CA ALA A 87 2.94 -11.44 8.12
C ALA A 87 3.81 -10.16 8.17
N ILE A 88 4.34 -9.80 9.35
CA ILE A 88 5.28 -8.67 9.49
C ILE A 88 6.57 -8.94 8.70
N ALA A 89 7.11 -10.15 8.76
CA ALA A 89 8.32 -10.54 8.03
C ALA A 89 8.14 -10.46 6.51
N ASP A 90 6.99 -10.94 6.00
CA ASP A 90 6.64 -10.85 4.57
C ASP A 90 6.52 -9.39 4.12
N ALA A 91 5.81 -8.56 4.89
CA ALA A 91 5.68 -7.13 4.62
C ALA A 91 7.05 -6.44 4.61
N GLN A 92 7.95 -6.82 5.52
CA GLN A 92 9.30 -6.25 5.57
C GLN A 92 10.17 -6.68 4.38
N THR A 93 9.99 -7.89 3.86
CA THR A 93 10.66 -8.35 2.63
C THR A 93 10.23 -7.51 1.42
N VAL A 94 8.92 -7.30 1.25
CA VAL A 94 8.39 -6.43 0.18
C VAL A 94 8.89 -5.00 0.33
N TRP A 95 8.92 -4.47 1.56
CA TRP A 95 9.42 -3.13 1.82
C TRP A 95 10.91 -2.96 1.47
N ARG A 96 11.77 -3.93 1.81
CA ARG A 96 13.20 -3.91 1.45
C ARG A 96 13.41 -3.86 -0.06
N ALA A 97 12.66 -4.69 -0.81
CA ALA A 97 12.72 -4.67 -2.28
C ALA A 97 12.39 -3.28 -2.84
N ARG A 98 11.33 -2.63 -2.33
CA ARG A 98 10.94 -1.27 -2.73
C ARG A 98 11.96 -0.20 -2.33
N ARG A 99 12.57 -0.32 -1.14
CA ARG A 99 13.66 0.57 -0.69
C ARG A 99 14.84 0.49 -1.67
N ASP A 100 15.23 -0.73 -2.03
CA ASP A 100 16.38 -0.96 -2.89
C ASP A 100 16.13 -0.45 -4.32
N GLU A 101 14.92 -0.64 -4.84
CA GLU A 101 14.47 -0.05 -6.11
C GLU A 101 14.44 1.49 -6.09
N ALA A 102 14.02 2.10 -4.97
CA ALA A 102 13.89 3.54 -4.85
C ALA A 102 15.23 4.26 -4.64
N CYS A 103 16.13 3.69 -3.83
CA CYS A 103 17.41 4.32 -3.52
C CYS A 103 18.57 3.86 -4.40
N GLN A 104 18.44 2.74 -5.13
CA GLN A 104 19.41 2.16 -6.08
C GLN A 104 20.87 2.41 -5.71
N VAL A 105 21.45 1.56 -4.87
CA VAL A 105 22.87 1.62 -4.53
C VAL A 105 23.62 0.60 -5.37
N THR A 106 24.57 1.09 -6.17
CA THR A 106 25.46 0.25 -6.98
C THR A 106 26.86 0.21 -6.37
N ALA A 107 27.68 -0.76 -6.79
CA ALA A 107 29.07 -0.83 -6.36
C ALA A 107 29.89 0.42 -6.77
N ALA A 108 29.53 1.08 -7.88
CA ALA A 108 30.19 2.31 -8.32
C ALA A 108 29.89 3.48 -7.38
N ASP A 109 28.65 3.58 -6.86
CA ASP A 109 28.29 4.62 -5.88
C ASP A 109 29.16 4.53 -4.61
N LEU A 110 29.61 3.33 -4.25
CA LEU A 110 30.43 3.08 -3.05
C LEU A 110 31.86 3.63 -3.14
N ALA A 111 32.38 3.84 -4.35
CA ALA A 111 33.70 4.40 -4.59
C ALA A 111 33.66 5.94 -4.74
N ASP A 112 32.49 6.51 -5.03
CA ASP A 112 32.28 7.95 -5.17
C ASP A 112 31.66 8.52 -3.88
N SER A 113 32.40 9.38 -3.18
CA SER A 113 31.96 9.96 -1.90
C SER A 113 30.70 10.83 -2.02
N LYS A 114 30.49 11.51 -3.15
CA LYS A 114 29.31 12.34 -3.40
C LYS A 114 28.10 11.48 -3.73
N ALA A 115 28.28 10.44 -4.54
CA ALA A 115 27.24 9.47 -4.84
C ALA A 115 26.83 8.72 -3.56
N SER A 116 27.80 8.14 -2.82
CA SER A 116 27.60 7.49 -1.52
C SER A 116 26.79 8.36 -0.57
N LYS A 117 27.14 9.64 -0.42
CA LYS A 117 26.38 10.57 0.44
C LYS A 117 24.93 10.73 -0.01
N THR A 118 24.70 10.90 -1.31
CA THR A 118 23.34 11.04 -1.88
C THR A 118 22.50 9.78 -1.63
N ARG A 119 23.12 8.60 -1.79
CA ARG A 119 22.50 7.30 -1.50
C ARG A 119 22.20 7.12 -0.01
N SER A 120 23.14 7.51 0.87
CA SER A 120 22.93 7.52 2.31
C SER A 120 21.75 8.41 2.71
N ASP A 121 21.65 9.62 2.16
CA ASP A 121 20.53 10.53 2.46
C ASP A 121 19.17 9.96 2.01
N CYS A 122 19.14 9.20 0.91
CA CYS A 122 17.94 8.45 0.49
C CYS A 122 17.58 7.36 1.50
N LEU A 123 18.52 6.47 1.81
CA LEU A 123 18.30 5.35 2.72
C LEU A 123 17.89 5.82 4.12
N LEU A 124 18.53 6.87 4.64
CA LEU A 124 18.23 7.43 5.95
C LEU A 124 16.79 7.93 6.03
N ARG A 125 16.29 8.58 4.96
CA ARG A 125 14.90 9.04 4.88
C ARG A 125 13.92 7.87 4.88
N VAL A 126 14.17 6.86 4.06
CA VAL A 126 13.30 5.69 3.92
C VAL A 126 13.29 4.85 5.20
N LEU A 127 14.43 4.69 5.87
CA LEU A 127 14.54 4.02 7.18
C LEU A 127 13.72 4.75 8.24
N ARG A 128 13.88 6.07 8.37
CA ARG A 128 13.11 6.88 9.34
C ARG A 128 11.61 6.82 9.09
N GLN A 129 11.19 6.89 7.84
CA GLN A 129 9.77 6.76 7.46
C GLN A 129 9.22 5.39 7.85
N ARG A 130 9.99 4.32 7.62
CA ARG A 130 9.58 2.97 8.01
C ARG A 130 9.51 2.80 9.52
N THR A 131 10.49 3.29 10.26
CA THR A 131 10.49 3.27 11.74
C THR A 131 9.24 3.97 12.29
N ALA A 132 8.93 5.17 11.81
CA ALA A 132 7.73 5.91 12.24
C ALA A 132 6.42 5.16 11.92
N ALA A 133 6.34 4.51 10.75
CA ALA A 133 5.18 3.70 10.37
C ALA A 133 5.01 2.47 11.28
N LEU A 134 6.11 1.77 11.60
CA LEU A 134 6.11 0.63 12.51
C LEU A 134 5.71 1.03 13.94
N GLU A 135 6.19 2.18 14.42
CA GLU A 135 5.80 2.70 15.73
C GLU A 135 4.33 3.12 15.78
N THR A 136 3.83 3.73 14.70
CA THR A 136 2.41 4.08 14.56
C THR A 136 1.54 2.82 14.59
N GLU A 137 1.94 1.77 13.86
CA GLU A 137 1.25 0.48 13.86
C GLU A 137 1.28 -0.16 15.25
N ARG A 138 2.44 -0.14 15.92
CA ARG A 138 2.58 -0.65 17.30
C ARG A 138 1.69 0.11 18.27
N GLN A 139 1.66 1.45 18.18
CA GLN A 139 0.79 2.29 19.00
C GLN A 139 -0.69 1.93 18.76
N ALA A 140 -1.11 1.83 17.50
CA ALA A 140 -2.47 1.43 17.13
C ALA A 140 -2.88 0.08 17.72
N ARG A 141 -1.95 -0.90 17.79
CA ARG A 141 -2.19 -2.19 18.44
C ARG A 141 -2.15 -2.15 19.97
N SER A 142 -1.40 -1.20 20.53
CA SER A 142 -1.25 -1.04 21.99
C SER A 142 -2.41 -0.28 22.64
N HIS A 143 -3.18 0.49 21.87
CA HIS A 143 -4.37 1.13 22.39
C HIS A 143 -5.39 0.07 22.80
N PRO A 144 -5.71 -0.05 24.09
CA PRO A 144 -6.74 -0.98 24.52
C PRO A 144 -8.04 -0.58 23.85
N VAL A 145 -8.73 -1.56 23.24
CA VAL A 145 -10.10 -1.40 22.71
C VAL A 145 -11.09 -0.94 23.82
N ALA A 146 -10.62 -0.85 25.07
CA ALA A 146 -11.36 -0.46 26.27
C ALA A 146 -11.72 1.04 26.37
N ASP A 147 -11.06 1.94 25.63
CA ASP A 147 -11.40 3.39 25.66
C ASP A 147 -12.50 3.77 24.67
N LEU A 148 -12.98 2.82 23.84
CA LEU A 148 -14.38 2.90 23.43
C LEU A 148 -15.19 2.43 24.62
N PRO A 149 -16.11 3.24 25.19
CA PRO A 149 -17.06 2.71 26.14
C PRO A 149 -17.79 1.57 25.44
N LEU A 150 -17.50 0.34 25.88
CA LEU A 150 -18.43 -0.76 25.76
C LEU A 150 -19.59 -0.41 26.70
N SER A 151 -20.37 0.61 26.34
CA SER A 151 -21.70 0.77 26.89
C SER A 151 -22.52 -0.41 26.40
N VAL A 152 -22.39 -1.53 27.12
CA VAL A 152 -23.45 -2.53 27.26
C VAL A 152 -24.53 -1.94 28.19
N THR A 153 -24.97 -0.72 27.90
CA THR A 153 -26.21 -0.12 28.40
C THR A 153 -27.09 0.06 27.18
N GLY A 154 -27.51 -1.08 26.66
CA GLY A 154 -28.23 -1.20 25.41
C GLY A 154 -28.04 -2.57 24.79
N ALA A 155 -28.17 -3.65 25.59
CA ALA A 155 -28.40 -4.99 25.07
C ALA A 155 -29.80 -5.07 24.43
N ALA A 156 -30.05 -4.28 23.39
CA ALA A 156 -30.59 -4.89 22.20
C ALA A 156 -29.38 -5.58 21.56
N ALA A 157 -29.50 -6.88 21.26
CA ALA A 157 -28.62 -7.52 20.30
C ALA A 157 -28.30 -6.51 19.18
N ARG A 158 -27.09 -6.52 18.60
CA ARG A 158 -26.90 -5.88 17.30
C ARG A 158 -28.01 -6.44 16.42
N ARG A 159 -29.10 -5.69 16.25
CA ARG A 159 -29.91 -5.79 15.07
C ARG A 159 -28.85 -5.51 14.03
N PHE A 160 -28.54 -6.51 13.21
CA PHE A 160 -28.09 -6.25 11.86
C PHE A 160 -28.82 -4.98 11.44
N ASP A 161 -28.09 -3.93 11.04
CA ASP A 161 -28.74 -2.76 10.44
C ASP A 161 -29.87 -3.31 9.59
N ALA A 162 -31.10 -2.89 9.92
CA ALA A 162 -32.27 -3.39 9.22
C ALA A 162 -31.88 -3.36 7.75
N PRO A 163 -31.90 -4.51 7.04
CA PRO A 163 -31.23 -4.67 5.76
C PRO A 163 -31.45 -3.39 4.98
N GLU A 164 -30.33 -2.71 4.67
CA GLU A 164 -30.28 -1.39 4.05
C GLU A 164 -31.53 -1.26 3.20
N PRO A 165 -32.46 -0.32 3.54
CA PRO A 165 -33.85 -0.37 3.11
C PRO A 165 -33.84 -0.74 1.65
N HIS A 166 -34.29 -1.97 1.37
CA HIS A 166 -34.10 -2.62 0.08
C HIS A 166 -34.56 -1.61 -0.95
N ILE A 167 -33.60 -0.92 -1.59
CA ILE A 167 -33.92 0.13 -2.54
C ILE A 167 -34.72 -0.65 -3.57
N PRO A 168 -36.03 -0.38 -3.70
CA PRO A 168 -36.92 -1.25 -4.43
C PRO A 168 -36.27 -1.48 -5.78
N ALA A 169 -35.97 -2.75 -6.06
CA ALA A 169 -35.18 -3.13 -7.21
C ALA A 169 -35.68 -2.34 -8.40
N PHE A 170 -34.83 -1.42 -8.90
CA PHE A 170 -35.19 -0.55 -10.00
C PHE A 170 -35.56 -1.47 -11.16
N SER A 171 -36.85 -1.62 -11.43
CA SER A 171 -37.41 -2.64 -12.32
C SER A 171 -37.25 -2.25 -13.78
N ARG A 172 -36.09 -1.69 -14.12
CA ARG A 172 -35.70 -1.46 -15.49
C ARG A 172 -35.42 -2.80 -16.13
N LYS A 173 -36.19 -3.12 -17.17
CA LYS A 173 -35.83 -4.22 -18.06
C LYS A 173 -34.50 -3.86 -18.73
N VAL A 174 -33.47 -4.66 -18.49
CA VAL A 174 -32.15 -4.49 -19.10
C VAL A 174 -31.96 -5.62 -20.09
N ALA A 175 -31.77 -5.27 -21.37
CA ALA A 175 -31.39 -6.24 -22.38
C ALA A 175 -29.87 -6.43 -22.35
N LEU A 176 -29.39 -7.65 -22.63
CA LEU A 176 -27.95 -7.93 -22.63
C LEU A 176 -27.18 -7.03 -23.61
N SER A 177 -27.82 -6.64 -24.73
CA SER A 177 -27.28 -5.71 -25.72
C SER A 177 -26.99 -4.32 -25.15
N THR A 178 -27.66 -3.89 -24.07
CA THR A 178 -27.37 -2.59 -23.44
C THR A 178 -26.08 -2.62 -22.64
N LEU A 179 -25.52 -3.81 -22.36
CA LEU A 179 -24.22 -3.95 -21.70
C LEU A 179 -23.05 -3.78 -22.66
N ALA A 180 -23.31 -3.78 -23.98
CA ALA A 180 -22.27 -3.66 -24.99
C ALA A 180 -21.45 -2.37 -24.80
N GLY A 181 -20.14 -2.50 -25.01
CA GLY A 181 -19.15 -1.45 -24.79
C GLY A 181 -18.06 -1.86 -23.80
N ARG A 182 -17.23 -0.87 -23.45
CA ARG A 182 -16.07 -1.06 -22.58
C ARG A 182 -16.33 -0.57 -21.15
N TRP A 183 -15.81 -1.32 -20.20
CA TRP A 183 -15.98 -1.10 -18.77
C TRP A 183 -14.60 -1.15 -18.08
N ALA A 184 -14.28 -0.18 -17.24
CA ALA A 184 -13.06 -0.15 -16.43
C ALA A 184 -13.29 -0.85 -15.09
N LYS A 185 -12.25 -1.49 -14.55
CA LYS A 185 -12.27 -2.04 -13.20
C LYS A 185 -12.45 -0.91 -12.17
N ALA A 186 -13.33 -1.11 -11.20
CA ALA A 186 -13.67 -0.13 -10.17
C ALA A 186 -12.91 -0.41 -8.86
N ASP A 187 -12.54 0.66 -8.14
CA ASP A 187 -11.90 0.58 -6.83
C ASP A 187 -12.90 0.03 -5.82
N PRO A 188 -12.53 -0.96 -4.99
CA PRO A 188 -13.45 -1.53 -4.00
C PRO A 188 -13.86 -0.52 -2.91
N THR A 189 -13.06 0.52 -2.67
CA THR A 189 -13.22 1.49 -1.57
C THR A 189 -14.07 2.67 -2.00
N ASP A 190 -13.64 3.40 -3.03
CA ASP A 190 -14.30 4.64 -3.46
C ASP A 190 -15.20 4.46 -4.68
N ARG A 191 -15.15 3.26 -5.29
CA ARG A 191 -15.98 2.86 -6.43
C ARG A 191 -15.75 3.70 -7.69
N ALA A 192 -14.65 4.44 -7.77
CA ALA A 192 -14.18 5.13 -8.97
C ALA A 192 -13.52 4.13 -9.93
N ALA A 193 -13.35 4.51 -11.20
CA ALA A 193 -12.54 3.71 -12.12
C ALA A 193 -11.08 3.75 -11.65
N ILE A 194 -10.46 2.58 -11.44
CA ILE A 194 -9.05 2.48 -11.02
C ILE A 194 -8.12 2.96 -12.13
N ASP A 195 -8.51 2.75 -13.39
CA ASP A 195 -7.68 2.94 -14.58
C ASP A 195 -8.50 3.55 -15.73
N ASP A 196 -7.85 4.30 -16.64
CA ASP A 196 -8.40 4.94 -17.86
C ASP A 196 -8.86 3.93 -18.94
N CYS A 197 -9.42 2.77 -18.57
CA CYS A 197 -9.90 1.72 -19.50
C CYS A 197 -8.83 1.10 -20.42
N ARG A 198 -7.54 1.41 -20.19
CA ARG A 198 -6.42 1.01 -21.04
C ARG A 198 -5.73 -0.27 -20.54
N SER A 199 -5.42 -0.34 -19.24
CA SER A 199 -4.62 -1.40 -18.63
C SER A 199 -5.46 -2.55 -18.06
N SER A 200 -6.64 -2.23 -17.53
CA SER A 200 -7.61 -3.22 -17.05
C SER A 200 -9.02 -2.85 -17.46
N TYR A 201 -9.65 -3.72 -18.26
CA TYR A 201 -10.97 -3.46 -18.81
C TYR A 201 -11.74 -4.76 -19.08
N LEU A 202 -13.05 -4.60 -19.21
CA LEU A 202 -13.99 -5.61 -19.67
C LEU A 202 -14.74 -5.03 -20.87
N GLU A 203 -14.72 -5.73 -21.99
CA GLU A 203 -15.38 -5.34 -23.22
C GLU A 203 -16.44 -6.38 -23.58
N ILE A 204 -17.65 -5.90 -23.87
CA ILE A 204 -18.77 -6.72 -24.31
C ILE A 204 -19.13 -6.28 -25.73
N GLY A 205 -18.99 -7.21 -26.68
CA GLY A 205 -19.41 -7.03 -28.06
C GLY A 205 -20.93 -7.08 -28.22
N ALA A 206 -21.43 -6.54 -29.33
CA ALA A 206 -22.85 -6.62 -29.68
C ALA A 206 -23.33 -8.07 -29.92
N ASP A 207 -22.39 -8.96 -30.25
CA ASP A 207 -22.56 -10.40 -30.43
C ASP A 207 -22.53 -11.20 -29.11
N ARG A 208 -22.45 -10.51 -27.96
CA ARG A 208 -22.27 -11.08 -26.62
C ARG A 208 -20.89 -11.68 -26.37
N GLY A 209 -19.93 -11.46 -27.26
CA GLY A 209 -18.53 -11.74 -26.99
C GLY A 209 -18.08 -10.91 -25.78
N LEU A 210 -17.39 -11.55 -24.83
CA LEU A 210 -16.80 -10.88 -23.67
C LEU A 210 -15.30 -11.09 -23.70
N HIS A 211 -14.58 -9.98 -23.61
CA HIS A 211 -13.13 -9.94 -23.48
C HIS A 211 -12.77 -9.13 -22.24
N ALA A 212 -12.12 -9.75 -21.25
CA ALA A 212 -11.65 -9.04 -20.07
C ALA A 212 -10.13 -9.16 -19.93
N VAL A 213 -9.49 -8.07 -19.55
CA VAL A 213 -8.03 -7.92 -19.43
C VAL A 213 -7.69 -7.32 -18.07
N ASP A 214 -6.76 -7.95 -17.36
CA ASP A 214 -6.07 -7.40 -16.20
C ASP A 214 -4.68 -8.05 -16.11
N ALA A 215 -3.63 -7.30 -16.44
CA ALA A 215 -2.26 -7.82 -16.49
C ALA A 215 -1.74 -8.31 -15.12
N ARG A 216 -2.42 -7.97 -14.02
CA ARG A 216 -2.05 -8.37 -12.66
C ARG A 216 -2.57 -9.77 -12.30
N LEU A 217 -3.46 -10.34 -13.12
CA LEU A 217 -4.16 -11.58 -12.81
C LEU A 217 -3.76 -12.69 -13.78
N PRO A 218 -3.29 -13.86 -13.30
CA PRO A 218 -2.82 -14.93 -14.17
C PRO A 218 -3.94 -15.63 -14.96
N GLN A 219 -5.20 -15.48 -14.55
CA GLN A 219 -6.36 -16.06 -15.27
C GLN A 219 -6.86 -15.19 -16.44
N PHE A 220 -6.16 -14.08 -16.75
CA PHE A 220 -6.51 -13.14 -17.80
C PHE A 220 -5.49 -13.20 -18.95
N PRO A 221 -5.89 -12.94 -20.21
CA PRO A 221 -7.21 -12.44 -20.63
C PRO A 221 -8.31 -13.51 -20.59
N LEU A 222 -9.49 -13.09 -20.13
CA LEU A 222 -10.68 -13.94 -20.10
C LEU A 222 -11.49 -13.70 -21.38
N ASN A 223 -11.75 -14.77 -22.13
CA ASN A 223 -12.49 -14.74 -23.38
C ASN A 223 -13.68 -15.70 -23.33
N GLY A 224 -14.83 -15.27 -23.81
CA GLY A 224 -15.99 -16.15 -23.92
C GLY A 224 -17.20 -15.47 -24.54
N THR A 225 -18.33 -16.17 -24.49
CA THR A 225 -19.62 -15.66 -24.97
C THR A 225 -20.64 -15.72 -23.85
N LEU A 226 -21.37 -14.62 -23.64
CA LEU A 226 -22.44 -14.58 -22.64
C LEU A 226 -23.65 -15.40 -23.13
N ALA A 227 -24.22 -16.21 -22.24
CA ALA A 227 -25.38 -17.03 -22.52
C ALA A 227 -26.57 -16.18 -23.00
N ALA A 228 -27.27 -16.67 -24.03
CA ALA A 228 -28.32 -15.94 -24.72
C ALA A 228 -29.52 -15.58 -23.84
N ASP A 229 -29.93 -16.52 -23.00
CA ASP A 229 -31.18 -16.45 -22.24
C ASP A 229 -30.96 -15.98 -20.79
N GLY A 230 -29.77 -15.49 -20.48
CA GLY A 230 -29.42 -15.00 -19.17
C GLY A 230 -30.03 -13.63 -18.88
N ASP A 231 -30.56 -13.44 -17.67
CA ASP A 231 -30.98 -12.14 -17.16
C ASP A 231 -29.76 -11.41 -16.55
N PRO A 232 -29.33 -10.26 -17.11
CA PRO A 232 -28.24 -9.45 -16.55
C PRO A 232 -28.35 -9.16 -15.06
N LEU A 233 -29.57 -8.99 -14.52
CA LEU A 233 -29.78 -8.64 -13.12
C LEU A 233 -29.60 -9.85 -12.18
N ARG A 234 -29.90 -11.06 -12.67
CA ARG A 234 -29.73 -12.32 -11.92
C ARG A 234 -28.35 -12.93 -12.11
N GLY A 235 -27.69 -12.59 -13.21
CA GLY A 235 -26.39 -13.12 -13.59
C GLY A 235 -26.48 -13.92 -14.88
N VAL A 236 -25.50 -13.69 -15.76
CA VAL A 236 -25.38 -14.31 -17.07
C VAL A 236 -24.11 -15.13 -17.08
N ALA A 237 -24.22 -16.41 -17.45
CA ALA A 237 -23.07 -17.29 -17.56
C ALA A 237 -22.18 -16.85 -18.74
N LEU A 238 -20.87 -16.80 -18.49
CA LEU A 238 -19.85 -16.68 -19.52
C LEU A 238 -19.40 -18.08 -19.92
N LEU A 239 -19.62 -18.44 -21.17
CA LEU A 239 -19.23 -19.73 -21.72
C LEU A 239 -17.88 -19.59 -22.45
N PRO A 240 -17.02 -20.62 -22.43
CA PRO A 240 -15.76 -20.61 -23.16
C PRO A 240 -15.98 -20.45 -24.67
N ALA A 241 -15.07 -19.72 -25.32
CA ALA A 241 -15.06 -19.58 -26.77
C ALA A 241 -14.49 -20.85 -27.43
N GLY A 242 -15.34 -21.68 -28.04
CA GLY A 242 -14.91 -22.84 -28.82
C GLY A 242 -15.95 -23.99 -28.87
N PRO A 243 -15.76 -24.97 -29.77
CA PRO A 243 -16.59 -26.16 -29.80
C PRO A 243 -16.30 -27.03 -28.56
N ALA A 244 -17.19 -27.00 -27.58
CA ALA A 244 -17.14 -27.92 -26.46
C ALA A 244 -17.91 -29.19 -26.82
N GLU A 245 -17.29 -30.36 -26.64
CA GLU A 245 -18.01 -31.63 -26.60
C GLU A 245 -18.84 -31.68 -25.31
N GLY A 246 -20.16 -31.57 -25.44
CA GLY A 246 -21.09 -31.52 -24.30
C GLY A 246 -21.42 -30.11 -23.83
N THR A 247 -22.12 -30.00 -22.70
CA THR A 247 -22.51 -28.71 -22.12
C THR A 247 -21.28 -28.03 -21.51
N PRO A 248 -20.77 -26.92 -22.08
CA PRO A 248 -19.57 -26.28 -21.55
C PRO A 248 -19.81 -25.74 -20.13
N ALA A 249 -18.86 -26.01 -19.24
CA ALA A 249 -18.88 -25.41 -17.91
C ALA A 249 -18.67 -23.89 -18.01
N PRO A 250 -19.40 -23.08 -17.24
CA PRO A 250 -19.23 -21.63 -17.25
C PRO A 250 -17.88 -21.23 -16.69
N LEU A 251 -17.21 -20.27 -17.33
CA LEU A 251 -15.96 -19.68 -16.86
C LEU A 251 -16.20 -18.66 -15.74
N ALA A 252 -17.29 -17.92 -15.87
CA ALA A 252 -17.64 -16.81 -14.98
C ALA A 252 -19.14 -16.54 -15.00
N THR A 253 -19.59 -15.70 -14.08
CA THR A 253 -20.92 -15.10 -14.07
C THR A 253 -20.77 -13.58 -14.12
N LEU A 254 -21.45 -12.94 -15.07
CA LEU A 254 -21.55 -11.49 -15.19
C LEU A 254 -22.91 -11.03 -14.66
N ARG A 255 -22.93 -10.09 -13.72
CA ARG A 255 -24.16 -9.53 -13.16
C ARG A 255 -24.16 -8.02 -13.19
N LEU A 256 -25.26 -7.42 -13.63
CA LEU A 256 -25.49 -5.99 -13.53
C LEU A 256 -26.00 -5.63 -12.13
N LEU A 257 -25.34 -4.68 -11.48
CA LEU A 257 -25.88 -3.95 -10.35
C LEU A 257 -26.51 -2.66 -10.87
N PRO A 258 -27.84 -2.55 -10.90
CA PRO A 258 -28.51 -1.35 -11.38
C PRO A 258 -28.27 -0.19 -10.42
N ALA A 259 -28.14 1.00 -10.98
CA ALA A 259 -28.09 2.27 -10.25
C ALA A 259 -29.21 3.21 -10.71
N ASP A 260 -29.33 4.37 -10.06
CA ASP A 260 -30.35 5.38 -10.35
C ASP A 260 -30.31 5.89 -11.82
N SER A 261 -29.20 5.68 -12.53
CA SER A 261 -29.11 5.96 -13.96
C SER A 261 -28.24 4.95 -14.71
N PRO A 262 -28.47 4.73 -16.02
CA PRO A 262 -27.64 3.83 -16.85
C PRO A 262 -26.15 4.19 -16.86
N ARG A 263 -25.82 5.46 -16.60
CA ARG A 263 -24.43 5.94 -16.56
C ARG A 263 -23.68 5.50 -15.30
N LEU A 264 -24.43 5.09 -14.28
CA LEU A 264 -23.91 4.63 -12.99
C LEU A 264 -24.08 3.12 -12.81
N ASP A 265 -24.54 2.42 -13.85
CA ASP A 265 -24.61 0.97 -13.89
C ASP A 265 -23.23 0.36 -13.61
N ARG A 266 -23.21 -0.78 -12.93
CA ARG A 266 -21.98 -1.49 -12.60
C ARG A 266 -22.09 -2.96 -12.98
N LEU A 267 -21.02 -3.51 -13.51
CA LEU A 267 -20.94 -4.94 -13.78
C LEU A 267 -20.08 -5.62 -12.73
N VAL A 268 -20.56 -6.74 -12.20
CA VAL A 268 -19.80 -7.65 -11.35
C VAL A 268 -19.45 -8.87 -12.20
N LEU A 269 -18.16 -9.09 -12.42
CA LEU A 269 -17.66 -10.34 -12.99
C LEU A 269 -17.15 -11.22 -11.84
N ARG A 270 -17.64 -12.45 -11.76
CA ARG A 270 -17.20 -13.46 -10.78
C ARG A 270 -16.74 -14.72 -11.50
N LEU A 271 -15.50 -15.14 -11.32
CA LEU A 271 -15.02 -16.41 -11.88
C LEU A 271 -15.62 -17.60 -11.14
N GLN A 272 -15.77 -18.71 -11.85
CA GLN A 272 -16.15 -19.98 -11.23
C GLN A 272 -14.94 -20.64 -10.54
N PRO A 273 -15.18 -21.49 -9.52
CA PRO A 273 -14.12 -22.28 -8.89
C PRO A 273 -13.29 -23.05 -9.93
N PRO A 274 -11.98 -23.20 -9.72
CA PRO A 274 -11.23 -22.95 -8.48
C PRO A 274 -10.80 -21.49 -8.26
N ALA A 275 -11.09 -20.57 -9.18
CA ALA A 275 -10.73 -19.17 -9.00
C ALA A 275 -11.74 -18.44 -8.08
N THR A 276 -11.23 -17.59 -7.18
CA THR A 276 -12.05 -16.78 -6.25
C THR A 276 -12.21 -15.33 -6.68
N PHE A 277 -11.84 -15.00 -7.93
CA PHE A 277 -11.85 -13.64 -8.42
C PHE A 277 -13.29 -13.10 -8.55
N ALA A 278 -13.51 -11.92 -7.99
CA ALA A 278 -14.66 -11.08 -8.26
C ALA A 278 -14.22 -9.62 -8.36
N ALA A 279 -14.71 -8.89 -9.35
CA ALA A 279 -14.45 -7.46 -9.47
C ALA A 279 -15.68 -6.71 -10.00
N GLU A 280 -15.80 -5.46 -9.57
CA GLU A 280 -16.74 -4.49 -10.12
C GLU A 280 -16.11 -3.73 -11.29
N PHE A 281 -16.95 -3.39 -12.26
CA PHE A 281 -16.58 -2.62 -13.42
C PHE A 281 -17.59 -1.50 -13.64
N VAL A 282 -17.09 -0.31 -13.95
CA VAL A 282 -17.88 0.87 -14.31
C VAL A 282 -17.69 1.20 -15.78
N ARG A 283 -18.69 1.81 -16.39
CA ARG A 283 -18.65 2.12 -17.83
C ARG A 283 -17.55 3.14 -18.12
N CYS A 284 -16.77 2.88 -19.17
CA CYS A 284 -15.79 3.84 -19.67
C CYS A 284 -16.50 5.08 -20.21
N ARG A 285 -15.92 6.26 -19.95
CA ARG A 285 -16.40 7.54 -20.50
C ARG A 285 -15.76 7.82 -21.86
#